data_AF-A0A355H075-F1
#
_entry.id   AF-A0A355H075-F1
#
_cell.length_a   1.000
_cell.length_b   1.000
_cell.length_c   1.000
_cell.angle_alpha   90.00
_cell.angle_beta   90.00
_cell.angle_gamma   90.00
#
_symmetry.space_group_name_H-M   'P 1'
#
loop_
_entity.id
_entity.type
_entity.pdbx_description
1 polymer ?
#
loop_
_entity_poly.entity_id
_entity_poly.type
_entity_poly.pdbx_seq_one_letter_code
_entity_poly.pdbx_strand_id
1 'polypeptide(L)'
;QGIRKSDLGADLSVFADCDILVTHVPPFKTKTSQSVVGRVKKDWGDKILYDALKKHLLRPRYLLCGHVEDPVAIRDCLFGVEIVNPGTKHNSSVPNHEIIAIEN
;
A
#
# COMPACT_ATOMS: atom_id res chain seq x y z
N GLN A 1 -24.37 -0.42 13.43
CA GLN A 1 -23.26 0.25 12.73
C GLN A 1 -21.98 -0.14 13.43
N GLY A 2 -21.04 -0.78 12.74
CA GLY A 2 -19.81 -1.29 13.36
C GLY A 2 -18.61 -0.83 12.56
N ILE A 3 -17.87 0.14 13.12
CA ILE A 3 -16.55 0.51 12.61
C ILE A 3 -15.65 -0.69 12.87
N ARG A 4 -15.24 -1.38 11.80
CA ARG A 4 -14.22 -2.42 11.89
C ARG A 4 -12.89 -1.72 12.13
N LYS A 5 -12.40 -1.77 13.37
CA LYS A 5 -11.05 -1.36 13.72
C LYS A 5 -10.09 -2.07 12.76
N SER A 6 -9.27 -1.29 12.05
CA SER A 6 -8.01 -1.81 11.53
C SER A 6 -7.18 -2.33 12.71
N ASP A 7 -6.17 -3.16 12.46
CA ASP A 7 -5.25 -3.63 13.51
C ASP A 7 -4.50 -2.47 14.22
N LEU A 8 -4.67 -1.23 13.74
CA LEU A 8 -4.19 0.03 14.31
C LEU A 8 -5.21 0.78 15.18
N GLY A 9 -6.47 0.35 15.23
CA GLY A 9 -7.53 1.03 15.99
C GLY A 9 -7.85 2.46 15.53
N ALA A 10 -7.27 2.92 14.42
CA ALA A 10 -7.41 4.27 13.91
C ALA A 10 -8.73 4.44 13.13
N ASP A 11 -9.39 5.57 13.32
CA ASP A 11 -10.50 5.98 12.48
C ASP A 11 -9.98 6.40 11.10
N LEU A 12 -10.27 5.60 10.08
CA LEU A 12 -9.84 5.86 8.71
C LEU A 12 -10.69 6.94 8.02
N SER A 13 -11.85 7.31 8.57
CA SER A 13 -12.76 8.26 7.93
C SER A 13 -12.16 9.66 7.80
N VAL A 14 -11.22 10.03 8.67
CA VAL A 14 -10.49 11.30 8.59
C VAL A 14 -9.59 11.40 7.35
N PHE A 15 -9.34 10.28 6.66
CA PHE A 15 -8.55 10.20 5.43
C PHE A 15 -9.43 9.91 4.20
N ALA A 16 -10.75 10.01 4.31
CA ALA A 16 -11.67 9.70 3.20
C ALA A 16 -11.41 10.59 1.97
N ASP A 17 -10.99 11.83 2.20
CA ASP A 17 -10.69 12.85 1.18
C ASP A 17 -9.23 13.32 1.33
N CYS A 18 -8.29 12.51 0.86
CA CYS A 18 -6.87 12.87 0.79
C CYS A 18 -6.32 12.51 -0.58
N ASP A 19 -5.33 13.26 -1.09
CA ASP A 19 -4.66 12.90 -2.34
C ASP A 19 -3.63 11.78 -2.15
N ILE A 20 -2.95 11.78 -0.99
CA ILE A 20 -1.88 10.83 -0.66
C ILE A 20 -2.19 10.18 0.68
N LEU A 21 -2.28 8.86 0.68
CA LEU A 21 -2.37 8.05 1.89
C LEU A 21 -1.04 7.33 2.13
N VAL A 22 -0.49 7.42 3.34
CA VAL A 22 0.71 6.68 3.72
C VAL A 22 0.33 5.59 4.72
N THR A 23 0.67 4.34 4.42
CA THR A 23 0.47 3.19 5.31
C THR A 23 1.77 2.42 5.45
N HIS A 24 1.95 1.67 6.53
CA HIS A 24 3.11 0.77 6.60
C HIS A 24 2.91 -0.45 5.69
N VAL A 25 1.74 -1.10 5.78
CA VAL A 25 1.41 -2.33 5.05
C VAL A 25 0.66 -1.99 3.74
N PRO A 26 1.04 -2.58 2.59
CA PRO A 26 0.35 -2.38 1.31
C PRO A 26 -1.04 -3.04 1.33
N PRO A 27 -1.99 -2.60 0.48
CA PRO A 27 -3.27 -3.29 0.34
C PRO A 27 -3.07 -4.72 -0.20
N PHE A 28 -3.81 -5.67 0.38
CA PHE A 28 -3.84 -7.06 -0.09
C PHE A 28 -4.20 -7.17 -1.59
N LYS A 29 -3.79 -8.25 -2.26
CA LYS A 29 -4.03 -8.50 -3.70
C LYS A 29 -3.36 -7.48 -4.64
N THR A 30 -2.20 -6.95 -4.25
CA THR A 30 -1.43 -6.06 -5.11
C THR A 30 -0.04 -6.62 -5.36
N LYS A 31 0.59 -6.23 -6.46
CA LYS A 31 1.98 -6.59 -6.75
C LYS A 31 2.93 -6.00 -5.71
N THR A 32 2.58 -4.85 -5.15
CA THR A 32 3.30 -4.18 -4.05
C THR A 32 3.19 -4.91 -2.71
N SER A 33 2.18 -5.77 -2.53
CA SER A 33 1.99 -6.60 -1.33
C SER A 33 2.49 -8.04 -1.49
N GLN A 34 2.87 -8.44 -2.69
CA GLN A 34 3.27 -9.81 -3.00
C GLN A 34 4.78 -9.92 -3.09
N SER A 35 5.35 -11.02 -2.60
CA SER A 35 6.75 -11.39 -2.81
C SER A 35 6.88 -12.86 -3.14
N VAL A 36 7.99 -13.24 -3.78
CA VAL A 36 8.30 -14.64 -4.08
C VAL A 36 9.21 -15.18 -2.98
N VAL A 37 8.70 -16.14 -2.20
CA VAL A 37 9.47 -16.84 -1.18
C VAL A 37 9.74 -18.26 -1.66
N GLY A 38 10.99 -18.54 -2.04
CA GLY A 38 11.37 -19.78 -2.70
C GLY A 38 10.75 -19.88 -4.09
N ARG A 39 9.74 -20.75 -4.27
CA ARG A 39 8.99 -20.91 -5.54
C ARG A 39 7.52 -20.51 -5.45
N VAL A 40 7.12 -19.91 -4.33
CA VAL A 40 5.72 -19.60 -4.05
C VAL A 40 5.55 -18.10 -3.92
N LYS A 41 4.56 -17.56 -4.62
CA LYS A 41 4.14 -16.18 -4.43
C LYS A 41 3.24 -16.08 -3.18
N LYS A 42 3.63 -15.25 -2.23
CA LYS A 42 2.86 -14.93 -1.01
C LYS A 42 2.38 -13.50 -1.06
N ASP A 43 1.29 -13.22 -0.35
CA ASP A 43 0.70 -11.89 -0.24
C ASP A 43 0.65 -11.49 1.23
N TRP A 44 1.31 -10.39 1.55
CA TRP A 44 1.52 -9.88 2.91
C TRP A 44 0.69 -8.61 3.16
N GLY A 45 -0.25 -8.29 2.27
CA GLY A 45 -1.00 -7.05 2.33
C GLY A 45 -2.15 -7.06 3.34
N ASP A 46 -2.58 -5.86 3.70
CA ASP A 46 -3.69 -5.59 4.61
C ASP A 46 -5.03 -5.76 3.88
N LYS A 47 -5.85 -6.68 4.38
CA LYS A 47 -7.19 -6.99 3.86
C LYS A 47 -8.22 -5.92 4.21
N ILE A 48 -8.06 -5.24 5.34
CA ILE A 48 -8.94 -4.15 5.78
C ILE A 48 -8.70 -2.93 4.89
N LEU A 49 -7.43 -2.61 4.60
CA LEU A 49 -7.07 -1.56 3.65
C LEU A 49 -7.62 -1.85 2.24
N TYR A 50 -7.45 -3.08 1.75
CA TYR A 50 -8.06 -3.51 0.48
C TYR A 50 -9.59 -3.31 0.48
N ASP A 51 -10.27 -3.74 1.54
CA ASP A 51 -11.72 -3.60 1.68
C ASP A 51 -12.16 -2.14 1.75
N ALA A 52 -11.39 -1.26 2.40
CA ALA A 52 -11.67 0.17 2.49
C ALA A 52 -11.55 0.85 1.13
N LEU A 53 -10.50 0.56 0.36
CA LEU A 53 -10.33 1.04 -1.02
C LEU A 53 -11.43 0.50 -1.93
N LYS A 54 -11.73 -0.80 -1.85
CA LYS A 54 -12.80 -1.45 -2.64
C LYS A 54 -14.18 -0.85 -2.39
N LYS A 55 -14.47 -0.49 -1.13
CA LYS A 55 -15.74 0.13 -0.73
C LYS A 55 -15.75 1.64 -0.90
N HIS A 56 -14.68 2.22 -1.46
CA HIS A 56 -14.52 3.66 -1.64
C HIS A 56 -14.63 4.45 -0.33
N LEU A 57 -14.29 3.84 0.81
CA LEU A 57 -14.18 4.52 2.09
C LEU A 57 -12.91 5.38 2.16
N LEU A 58 -11.92 5.01 1.35
CA LEU A 58 -10.69 5.76 1.09
C LEU A 58 -10.55 5.87 -0.42
N ARG A 59 -10.23 7.06 -0.92
CA ARG A 59 -10.05 7.31 -2.36
C ARG A 59 -8.81 8.17 -2.68
N PRO A 60 -7.63 7.85 -2.14
CA PRO A 60 -6.44 8.62 -2.47
C PRO A 60 -6.04 8.46 -3.93
N ARG A 61 -5.40 9.48 -4.50
CA ARG A 61 -4.74 9.39 -5.81
C ARG A 61 -3.50 8.49 -5.70
N TYR A 62 -2.75 8.60 -4.61
CA TYR A 62 -1.55 7.81 -4.31
C TYR A 62 -1.62 7.12 -2.94
N LEU A 63 -1.14 5.87 -2.88
CA LEU A 63 -0.94 5.13 -1.64
C LEU A 63 0.53 4.72 -1.52
N LEU A 64 1.23 5.29 -0.55
CA LEU A 64 2.65 5.02 -0.29
C LEU A 64 2.77 4.02 0.84
N CYS A 65 3.55 2.96 0.63
CA CYS A 65 3.67 1.87 1.59
C CYS A 65 5.05 1.22 1.61
N GLY A 66 5.25 0.33 2.59
CA GLY A 66 6.46 -0.46 2.76
C GLY A 66 6.12 -1.90 3.12
N HIS A 67 6.65 -2.39 4.24
CA HIS A 67 6.47 -3.75 4.80
C HIS A 67 7.04 -4.90 3.95
N VAL A 68 6.73 -4.96 2.66
CA VAL A 68 7.25 -5.98 1.75
C VAL A 68 8.56 -5.50 1.16
N GLU A 69 9.67 -6.10 1.58
CA GLU A 69 11.02 -5.68 1.21
C GLU A 69 11.39 -6.02 -0.24
N ASP A 70 10.82 -7.10 -0.80
CA ASP A 70 11.04 -7.54 -2.19
C ASP A 70 9.69 -7.72 -2.90
N PRO A 71 8.99 -6.61 -3.21
CA PRO A 71 7.68 -6.68 -3.84
C PRO A 71 7.78 -7.15 -5.29
N VAL A 72 6.77 -7.87 -5.77
CA VAL A 72 6.69 -8.34 -7.17
C VAL A 72 6.74 -7.17 -8.16
N ALA A 73 6.25 -6.00 -7.76
CA ALA A 73 6.47 -4.74 -8.47
C ALA A 73 6.48 -3.57 -7.49
N ILE A 74 7.28 -2.55 -7.82
CA ILE A 74 7.38 -1.31 -7.04
C ILE A 74 6.09 -0.48 -7.12
N ARG A 75 5.40 -0.54 -8.26
CA ARG A 75 4.13 0.15 -8.49
C ARG A 75 3.03 -0.82 -8.86
N ASP A 76 1.81 -0.52 -8.44
CA ASP A 76 0.59 -1.18 -8.89
C ASP A 76 -0.58 -0.19 -8.92
N CYS A 77 -1.68 -0.55 -9.57
CA CYS A 77 -2.90 0.25 -9.55
C CYS A 77 -4.08 -0.61 -9.09
N LEU A 78 -4.78 -0.14 -8.05
CA LEU A 78 -5.92 -0.83 -7.48
C LEU A 78 -7.09 0.15 -7.31
N PHE A 79 -8.21 -0.14 -7.96
CA PHE A 79 -9.43 0.70 -7.90
C PHE A 79 -9.20 2.18 -8.26
N GLY A 80 -8.22 2.46 -9.13
CA GLY A 80 -7.85 3.82 -9.53
C GLY A 80 -6.86 4.51 -8.60
N VAL A 81 -6.38 3.84 -7.56
CA VAL A 81 -5.32 4.32 -6.66
C VAL A 81 -3.98 3.81 -7.13
N GLU A 82 -3.01 4.70 -7.33
CA GLU A 82 -1.62 4.33 -7.62
C GLU A 82 -0.90 3.97 -6.33
N ILE A 83 -0.42 2.74 -6.23
CA ILE A 83 0.23 2.21 -5.04
C ILE A 83 1.72 2.10 -5.29
N VAL A 84 2.52 2.58 -4.36
CA VAL A 84 3.98 2.60 -4.46
C VAL A 84 4.60 1.98 -3.22
N ASN A 85 5.40 0.93 -3.42
CA ASN A 85 6.27 0.31 -2.43
C ASN A 85 7.68 0.19 -3.02
N PRO A 86 8.66 1.02 -2.60
CA PRO A 86 10.02 0.96 -3.13
C PRO A 86 10.77 -0.33 -2.76
N GLY A 87 10.24 -1.13 -1.83
CA GLY A 87 10.96 -2.25 -1.23
C GLY A 87 12.19 -1.77 -0.45
N THR A 88 13.08 -2.70 -0.14
CA THR A 88 14.29 -2.43 0.64
C THR A 88 15.50 -3.07 -0.01
N LYS A 89 16.66 -2.43 0.11
CA LYS A 89 17.94 -2.97 -0.31
C LYS A 89 18.99 -2.74 0.76
N HIS A 90 19.06 -3.67 1.72
CA HIS A 90 19.90 -3.55 2.92
C HIS A 90 21.41 -3.42 2.64
N ASN A 91 21.88 -3.89 1.48
CA ASN A 91 23.29 -3.88 1.10
C ASN A 91 23.63 -2.81 0.04
N SER A 92 22.90 -1.69 0.02
CA SER A 92 23.10 -0.60 -0.93
C SER A 92 23.46 0.69 -0.18
N SER A 93 24.43 1.44 -0.70
CA SER A 93 24.73 2.80 -0.19
C SER A 93 23.63 3.80 -0.51
N VAL A 94 22.79 3.49 -1.50
CA VAL A 94 21.61 4.28 -1.86
C VAL A 94 20.37 3.45 -1.50
N PRO A 95 19.49 3.94 -0.60
CA PRO A 95 18.26 3.25 -0.28
C PRO A 95 17.32 3.25 -1.50
N ASN A 96 16.51 2.19 -1.63
CA ASN A 96 15.42 2.19 -2.61
C ASN A 96 14.47 3.35 -2.29
N HIS A 97 14.08 4.07 -3.32
CA HIS A 97 13.18 5.20 -3.21
C HIS A 97 12.42 5.36 -4.52
N GLU A 98 11.28 6.03 -4.45
CA GLU A 98 10.48 6.42 -5.60
C GLU A 98 10.18 7.91 -5.50
N ILE A 99 10.13 8.56 -6.66
CA ILE A 99 9.80 9.98 -6.76
C ILE A 99 8.44 10.07 -7.45
N ILE A 100 7.53 10.81 -6.82
CA ILE A 100 6.21 11.09 -7.36
C ILE A 100 6.16 12.59 -7.62
N ALA A 101 6.01 12.96 -8.89
CA ALA A 101 5.72 14.32 -9.28
C ALA A 101 4.20 14.52 -9.20
N ILE A 102 3.77 15.48 -8.39
CA ILE A 102 2.37 15.83 -8.23
C ILE A 102 2.15 17.12 -8.98
N GLU A 103 1.38 17.03 -10.06
CA GLU A 103 0.84 18.19 -10.77
C GLU A 103 -0.56 18.47 -10.21
N ASN A 104 -0.76 19.73 -9.85
CA ASN A 104 -2.03 20.29 -9.34
C ASN A 104 -2.98 20.64 -10.49
#